data_AF-M7A093-F1
#
_entry.id   AF-M7A093-F1
#
_cell.length_a   1.000
_cell.length_b   1.000
_cell.length_c   1.000
_cell.angle_alpha   90.00
_cell.angle_beta   90.00
_cell.angle_gamma   90.00
#
_symmetry.space_group_name_H-M   'P 1'
#
loop_
_entity.id
_entity.type
_entity.pdbx_description
1 polymer ?
#
loop_
_entity_poly.entity_id
_entity_poly.type
_entity_poly.pdbx_seq_one_letter_code
_entity_poly.pdbx_strand_id
1 'polypeptide(L)'
;MNDFGALCIITSFAILIFSILQTSYGIWKRDEKTIELGRYTLMANTAVILLGFIVLLVQLFRTDLSNYYVVMHSNEHLPLFYKLTSIWSGSSGSLLFWNLLLSIFTFIVLWQTKDLTQDRIPVLNLTLAVISAFFSYLAVFYPDAQPFREFQPAAVAGRGLNPLLQHWAMVIHPPILYVGYVSFAIPFAIAASALITGHLSENWFRFVRRWTIFSWFF
;
A
#
# COMPACT_ATOMS: atom_id res chain seq x y z
N MET A 1 -6.13 -3.27 -20.18
CA MET A 1 -5.62 -3.68 -18.85
C MET A 1 -6.08 -2.74 -17.72
N ASN A 2 -6.52 -1.52 -18.05
CA ASN A 2 -7.07 -0.55 -17.09
C ASN A 2 -8.17 -1.12 -16.20
N ASP A 3 -9.22 -1.71 -16.78
CA ASP A 3 -10.35 -2.26 -15.99
C ASP A 3 -9.90 -3.30 -14.98
N PHE A 4 -8.98 -4.18 -15.37
CA PHE A 4 -8.44 -5.21 -14.48
C PHE A 4 -7.64 -4.59 -13.32
N GLY A 5 -6.81 -3.59 -13.60
CA GLY A 5 -6.11 -2.85 -12.54
C GLY A 5 -7.06 -2.10 -11.62
N ALA A 6 -8.09 -1.45 -12.17
CA ALA A 6 -9.13 -0.76 -11.39
C ALA A 6 -9.89 -1.74 -10.49
N LEU A 7 -10.25 -2.92 -11.02
CA LEU A 7 -10.84 -4.00 -10.24
C LEU A 7 -9.93 -4.44 -9.10
N CYS A 8 -8.62 -4.57 -9.29
CA CYS A 8 -7.70 -4.88 -8.19
C CYS A 8 -7.80 -3.86 -7.03
N ILE A 9 -7.83 -2.56 -7.33
CA ILE A 9 -7.91 -1.52 -6.29
C ILE A 9 -9.28 -1.54 -5.60
N ILE A 10 -10.37 -1.72 -6.36
CA ILE A 10 -11.73 -1.85 -5.80
C ILE A 10 -11.84 -3.09 -4.90
N THR A 11 -11.30 -4.22 -5.35
CA THR A 11 -11.26 -5.47 -4.56
C THR A 11 -10.42 -5.30 -3.31
N SER A 12 -9.26 -4.64 -3.39
CA SER A 12 -8.46 -4.29 -2.21
C SER A 12 -9.27 -3.48 -1.20
N PHE A 13 -9.97 -2.43 -1.65
CA PHE A 13 -10.81 -1.61 -0.78
C PHE A 13 -11.91 -2.45 -0.12
N ALA A 14 -12.61 -3.30 -0.88
CA ALA A 14 -13.63 -4.19 -0.34
C ALA A 14 -13.08 -5.18 0.70
N ILE A 15 -11.91 -5.77 0.43
CA ILE A 15 -11.18 -6.66 1.35
C ILE A 15 -10.84 -5.94 2.65
N LEU A 16 -10.35 -4.70 2.57
CA LEU A 16 -9.98 -3.90 3.74
C LEU A 16 -11.20 -3.55 4.60
N ILE A 17 -12.31 -3.15 3.98
CA ILE A 17 -13.57 -2.92 4.71
C ILE A 17 -14.05 -4.20 5.38
N PHE A 18 -14.01 -5.33 4.68
CA PHE A 18 -14.40 -6.61 5.24
C PHE A 18 -13.51 -7.02 6.43
N SER A 19 -12.19 -6.83 6.32
CA SER A 19 -11.25 -7.04 7.43
C SER A 19 -11.55 -6.16 8.64
N ILE A 20 -11.88 -4.88 8.43
CA ILE A 20 -12.25 -3.94 9.50
C ILE A 20 -13.51 -4.42 10.20
N LEU A 21 -14.55 -4.79 9.44
CA LEU A 21 -15.82 -5.28 9.99
C LEU A 21 -15.63 -6.56 10.80
N GLN A 22 -14.90 -7.53 10.25
CA GLN A 22 -14.59 -8.79 10.93
C GLN A 22 -13.79 -8.57 12.21
N THR A 23 -12.69 -7.82 12.13
CA THR A 23 -11.85 -7.57 13.31
C THR A 23 -12.62 -6.83 14.39
N SER A 24 -13.41 -5.81 14.03
CA SER A 24 -14.25 -5.05 14.98
C SER A 24 -15.32 -5.92 15.62
N TYR A 25 -16.02 -6.74 14.83
CA TYR A 25 -17.02 -7.68 15.33
C TYR A 25 -16.40 -8.73 16.27
N GLY A 26 -15.25 -9.28 15.87
CA GLY A 26 -14.52 -10.26 16.66
C GLY A 26 -14.05 -9.70 18.00
N ILE A 27 -13.58 -8.45 18.04
CA ILE A 27 -13.26 -7.74 19.30
C ILE A 27 -14.52 -7.57 20.16
N TRP A 28 -15.63 -7.11 19.58
CA TRP A 28 -16.87 -6.86 20.33
C TRP A 28 -17.48 -8.14 20.92
N LYS A 29 -17.47 -9.23 20.16
CA LYS A 29 -17.99 -10.54 20.59
C LYS A 29 -16.99 -11.41 21.34
N ARG A 30 -15.72 -10.99 21.43
CA ARG A 30 -14.60 -11.82 21.92
C ARG A 30 -14.52 -13.16 21.18
N ASP A 31 -14.73 -13.13 19.87
CA ASP A 31 -14.66 -14.31 19.01
C ASP A 31 -13.31 -14.36 18.29
N GLU A 32 -12.42 -15.22 18.80
CA GLU A 32 -11.07 -15.42 18.27
C GLU A 32 -11.07 -15.87 16.80
N LYS A 33 -12.05 -16.68 16.38
CA LYS A 33 -12.13 -17.17 14.99
C LYS A 33 -12.40 -16.01 14.03
N THR A 34 -13.27 -15.09 14.41
CA THR A 34 -13.60 -13.92 13.59
C THR A 34 -12.44 -12.91 13.57
N ILE A 35 -11.70 -12.77 14.67
CA ILE A 35 -10.44 -11.98 14.70
C ILE A 35 -9.41 -12.59 13.76
N GLU A 36 -9.21 -13.91 13.82
CA GLU A 36 -8.28 -14.62 12.97
C GLU A 36 -8.65 -14.51 11.48
N LEU A 37 -9.94 -14.62 11.17
CA LEU A 37 -10.44 -14.40 9.82
C LEU A 37 -10.14 -12.97 9.33
N GLY A 38 -10.40 -11.95 10.15
CA GLY A 38 -10.03 -10.55 9.85
C GLY A 38 -8.54 -10.38 9.55
N ARG A 39 -7.67 -11.02 10.34
CA ARG A 39 -6.21 -11.04 10.11
C ARG A 39 -5.86 -11.64 8.75
N TYR A 40 -6.40 -12.81 8.41
CA TYR A 40 -6.11 -13.45 7.12
C TYR A 40 -6.65 -12.65 5.94
N THR A 41 -7.82 -12.03 6.07
CA THR A 41 -8.37 -11.14 5.05
C THR A 41 -7.45 -9.94 4.83
N LEU A 42 -6.94 -9.31 5.90
CA LEU A 42 -5.96 -8.22 5.80
C LEU A 42 -4.66 -8.66 5.11
N MET A 43 -4.16 -9.86 5.44
CA MET A 43 -2.97 -10.42 4.79
C MET A 43 -3.20 -10.66 3.29
N ALA A 44 -4.35 -11.20 2.91
CA ALA A 44 -4.73 -11.48 1.53
C ALA A 44 -4.76 -10.22 0.65
N ASN A 45 -5.04 -9.05 1.24
CA ASN A 45 -5.01 -7.76 0.54
C ASN A 45 -3.69 -7.49 -0.20
N THR A 46 -2.58 -7.94 0.39
CA THR A 46 -1.22 -7.78 -0.17
C THR A 46 -1.12 -8.38 -1.57
N ALA A 47 -1.71 -9.56 -1.79
CA ALA A 47 -1.68 -10.21 -3.10
C ALA A 47 -2.47 -9.41 -4.14
N VAL A 48 -3.63 -8.85 -3.76
CA VAL A 48 -4.48 -8.07 -4.66
C VAL A 48 -3.82 -6.75 -5.05
N ILE A 49 -3.24 -6.03 -4.09
CA ILE A 49 -2.48 -4.81 -4.38
C ILE A 49 -1.22 -5.11 -5.20
N LEU A 50 -0.51 -6.20 -4.92
CA LEU A 50 0.64 -6.62 -5.72
C LEU A 50 0.25 -6.92 -7.18
N LEU A 51 -0.90 -7.57 -7.41
CA LEU A 51 -1.42 -7.78 -8.77
C LEU A 51 -1.70 -6.44 -9.46
N GLY A 52 -2.37 -5.50 -8.79
CA GLY A 52 -2.58 -4.15 -9.33
C GLY A 52 -1.26 -3.46 -9.68
N PHE A 53 -0.29 -3.50 -8.78
CA PHE A 53 1.05 -2.94 -9.02
C PHE A 53 1.73 -3.56 -10.25
N ILE A 54 1.69 -4.88 -10.40
CA ILE A 54 2.24 -5.59 -11.56
C ILE A 54 1.53 -5.16 -12.85
N VAL A 55 0.20 -4.97 -12.82
CA VAL A 55 -0.56 -4.48 -13.98
C VAL A 55 -0.04 -3.11 -14.42
N LEU A 56 0.11 -2.16 -13.50
CA LEU A 56 0.64 -0.83 -13.82
C LEU A 56 2.09 -0.91 -14.36
N LEU A 57 2.92 -1.74 -13.75
CA LEU A 57 4.30 -1.96 -14.18
C LEU A 57 4.37 -2.49 -15.63
N VAL A 58 3.54 -3.49 -15.96
CA VAL A 58 3.45 -4.04 -17.31
C VAL A 58 2.97 -2.98 -18.30
N GLN A 59 1.99 -2.16 -17.93
CA GLN A 59 1.50 -1.07 -18.77
C GLN A 59 2.57 -0.01 -19.03
N LEU A 60 3.37 0.36 -18.01
CA LEU A 60 4.48 1.29 -18.17
C LEU A 60 5.57 0.74 -19.09
N PHE A 61 5.97 -0.52 -18.92
CA PHE A 61 7.01 -1.15 -19.74
C PHE A 61 6.60 -1.30 -21.20
N ARG A 62 5.33 -1.64 -21.45
CA ARG A 62 4.74 -1.74 -22.79
C ARG A 62 4.38 -0.38 -23.41
N THR A 63 4.44 0.71 -22.63
CA THR A 63 3.94 2.03 -23.04
C THR A 63 2.48 1.91 -23.52
N ASP A 64 1.60 1.33 -22.69
CA ASP A 64 0.17 1.22 -22.97
C ASP A 64 -0.51 2.59 -22.91
N LEU A 65 -0.63 3.25 -24.07
CA LEU A 65 -1.20 4.59 -24.24
C LEU A 65 -2.72 4.67 -23.99
N SER A 66 -3.39 3.54 -23.70
CA SER A 66 -4.78 3.56 -23.23
C SER A 66 -4.89 4.02 -21.76
N ASN A 67 -3.81 3.92 -20.98
CA ASN A 67 -3.78 4.35 -19.58
C ASN A 67 -3.31 5.81 -19.47
N TYR A 68 -4.13 6.66 -18.85
CA TYR A 68 -3.82 8.06 -18.58
C TYR A 68 -2.49 8.25 -17.86
N TYR A 69 -2.19 7.45 -16.84
CA TYR A 69 -0.94 7.54 -16.10
C TYR A 69 0.27 7.28 -17.00
N VAL A 70 0.19 6.25 -17.85
CA VAL A 70 1.28 5.90 -18.77
C VAL A 70 1.51 7.00 -19.79
N VAL A 71 0.45 7.56 -20.37
CA VAL A 71 0.54 8.70 -21.30
C VAL A 71 1.22 9.90 -20.65
N MET A 72 0.95 10.16 -19.37
CA MET A 72 1.47 11.34 -18.68
C MET A 72 2.91 11.19 -18.17
N HIS A 73 3.39 9.96 -17.96
CA HIS A 73 4.63 9.69 -17.21
C HIS A 73 5.65 8.78 -17.94
N SER A 74 5.33 8.28 -19.13
CA SER A 74 6.20 7.41 -19.91
C SER A 74 6.13 7.77 -21.41
N ASN A 75 7.06 7.23 -22.20
CA ASN A 75 7.03 7.26 -23.65
C ASN A 75 7.76 6.04 -24.24
N GLU A 76 7.76 5.90 -25.55
CA GLU A 76 8.27 4.75 -26.30
C GLU A 76 9.80 4.68 -26.24
N HIS A 77 10.47 5.83 -26.20
CA HIS A 77 11.92 5.97 -26.25
C HIS A 77 12.59 6.00 -24.87
N LEU A 78 11.80 5.97 -23.79
CA LEU A 78 12.32 6.03 -22.43
C LEU A 78 13.06 4.73 -22.09
N PRO A 79 14.34 4.79 -21.65
CA PRO A 79 15.05 3.60 -21.19
C PRO A 79 14.26 2.86 -20.12
N LEU A 80 14.34 1.52 -20.11
CA LEU A 80 13.56 0.67 -19.19
C LEU A 80 13.74 1.07 -17.72
N PHE A 81 14.96 1.47 -17.37
CA PHE A 81 15.31 1.96 -16.04
C PHE A 81 14.48 3.17 -15.60
N TYR A 82 14.20 4.11 -16.51
CA TYR A 82 13.35 5.27 -16.24
C TYR A 82 11.86 4.96 -16.38
N LYS A 83 11.47 3.95 -17.17
CA LYS A 83 10.09 3.43 -17.15
C LYS A 83 9.72 2.86 -15.79
N LEU A 84 10.67 2.27 -15.06
CA LEU A 84 10.47 1.85 -13.67
C LEU A 84 10.23 3.07 -12.77
N THR A 85 11.03 4.14 -12.92
CA THR A 85 10.85 5.36 -12.13
C THR A 85 9.53 6.07 -12.36
N SER A 86 8.91 5.86 -13.53
CA SER A 86 7.58 6.41 -13.82
C SER A 86 6.54 6.00 -12.78
N ILE A 87 6.70 4.86 -12.10
CA ILE A 87 5.79 4.37 -11.03
C ILE A 87 5.61 5.40 -9.91
N TRP A 88 6.69 6.06 -9.48
CA TRP A 88 6.66 7.02 -8.38
C TRP A 88 6.84 8.47 -8.86
N SER A 89 6.64 8.70 -10.15
CA SER A 89 6.82 10.04 -10.76
C SER A 89 5.56 10.91 -10.68
N GLY A 90 4.40 10.30 -10.48
CA GLY A 90 3.10 10.95 -10.40
C GLY A 90 2.28 10.44 -9.22
N SER A 91 1.31 11.24 -8.78
CA SER A 91 0.51 11.01 -7.56
C SER A 91 -0.13 9.63 -7.49
N SER A 92 -0.80 9.18 -8.55
CA SER A 92 -1.56 7.93 -8.54
C SER A 92 -0.69 6.67 -8.52
N GLY A 93 0.40 6.63 -9.31
CA GLY A 93 1.36 5.54 -9.24
C GLY A 93 2.11 5.50 -7.90
N SER A 94 2.51 6.67 -7.38
CA SER A 94 3.12 6.80 -6.06
C SER A 94 2.20 6.29 -4.95
N LEU A 95 0.90 6.58 -5.02
CA LEU A 95 -0.08 6.07 -4.06
C LEU A 95 -0.27 4.54 -4.17
N LEU A 96 -0.25 3.98 -5.38
CA LEU A 96 -0.28 2.53 -5.56
C LEU A 96 0.97 1.86 -4.95
N PHE A 97 2.14 2.45 -5.14
CA PHE A 97 3.38 1.98 -4.53
C PHE A 97 3.37 2.12 -3.00
N TRP A 98 2.84 3.24 -2.48
CA TRP A 98 2.60 3.44 -1.04
C TRP A 98 1.70 2.34 -0.46
N ASN A 99 0.57 2.05 -1.12
CA ASN A 99 -0.34 0.98 -0.72
C ASN A 99 0.33 -0.40 -0.75
N LEU A 100 1.18 -0.66 -1.75
CA LEU A 100 1.93 -1.92 -1.81
C LEU A 100 2.87 -2.06 -0.61
N LEU A 101 3.70 -1.06 -0.33
CA LEU A 101 4.62 -1.10 0.81
C LEU A 101 3.86 -1.24 2.14
N LEU A 102 2.77 -0.51 2.31
CA LEU A 102 1.94 -0.57 3.51
C LEU A 102 1.36 -1.98 3.70
N SER A 103 0.87 -2.60 2.63
CA SER A 103 0.35 -3.97 2.66
C SER A 103 1.45 -5.00 2.99
N ILE A 104 2.65 -4.84 2.44
CA ILE A 104 3.80 -5.72 2.72
C ILE A 104 4.22 -5.60 4.19
N PHE A 105 4.41 -4.39 4.72
CA PHE A 105 4.78 -4.23 6.13
C PHE A 105 3.68 -4.71 7.07
N THR A 106 2.41 -4.46 6.73
CA THR A 106 1.26 -5.00 7.46
C THR A 106 1.30 -6.53 7.47
N PHE A 107 1.50 -7.18 6.32
CA PHE A 107 1.63 -8.64 6.23
C PHE A 107 2.75 -9.17 7.13
N ILE A 108 3.93 -8.54 7.08
CA ILE A 108 5.09 -8.95 7.89
C ILE A 108 4.75 -8.86 9.39
N VAL A 109 4.12 -7.78 9.83
CA VAL A 109 3.77 -7.58 11.25
C VAL A 109 2.67 -8.56 11.70
N LEU A 110 1.65 -8.78 10.88
CA LEU A 110 0.59 -9.75 11.17
C LEU A 110 1.17 -11.18 11.27
N TRP A 111 2.15 -11.50 10.42
CA TRP A 111 2.86 -12.78 10.49
C TRP A 111 3.73 -12.90 11.75
N GLN A 112 4.48 -11.85 12.09
CA GLN A 112 5.33 -11.82 13.29
C GLN A 112 4.55 -11.89 14.61
N THR A 113 3.30 -11.44 14.59
CA THR A 113 2.44 -11.37 15.77
C THR A 113 1.37 -12.47 15.81
N LYS A 114 1.39 -13.41 14.87
CA LYS A 114 0.31 -14.40 14.68
C LYS A 114 0.08 -15.33 15.88
N ASP A 115 1.14 -15.62 16.63
CA ASP A 115 1.13 -16.54 17.78
C ASP A 115 0.94 -15.79 19.12
N LEU A 116 0.75 -14.47 19.07
CA LEU A 116 0.53 -13.63 20.25
C LEU A 116 -0.97 -13.52 20.56
N THR A 117 -1.37 -13.87 21.79
CA THR A 117 -2.77 -13.92 22.24
C THR A 117 -3.21 -12.69 23.05
N GLN A 118 -2.54 -11.56 22.87
CA GLN A 118 -2.76 -10.36 23.70
C GLN A 118 -3.89 -9.49 23.10
N ASP A 119 -4.74 -8.92 23.96
CA ASP A 119 -5.91 -8.08 23.57
C ASP A 119 -5.59 -6.89 22.67
N ARG A 120 -4.32 -6.47 22.61
CA ARG A 120 -3.84 -5.39 21.71
C ARG A 120 -3.58 -5.82 20.28
N ILE A 121 -3.37 -7.11 20.00
CA ILE A 121 -3.10 -7.60 18.63
C ILE A 121 -4.28 -7.32 17.69
N PRO A 122 -5.54 -7.60 18.07
CA PRO A 122 -6.68 -7.26 17.22
C PRO A 122 -6.78 -5.75 16.96
N VAL A 123 -6.47 -4.91 17.95
CA VAL A 123 -6.50 -3.44 17.81
C VAL A 123 -5.36 -2.94 16.93
N LEU A 124 -4.17 -3.55 17.00
CA LEU A 124 -3.05 -3.29 16.08
C LEU A 124 -3.47 -3.61 14.63
N ASN A 125 -4.04 -4.79 14.40
CA ASN A 125 -4.52 -5.23 13.08
C ASN A 125 -5.61 -4.29 12.55
N LEU A 126 -6.57 -3.92 13.40
CA LEU A 126 -7.61 -2.96 13.07
C LEU A 126 -7.04 -1.59 12.69
N THR A 127 -6.05 -1.10 13.44
CA THR A 127 -5.40 0.18 13.15
C THR A 127 -4.71 0.16 11.78
N LEU A 128 -3.95 -0.91 11.47
CA LEU A 128 -3.31 -1.07 10.15
C LEU A 128 -4.34 -1.23 9.02
N ALA A 129 -5.43 -1.94 9.27
CA ALA A 129 -6.53 -2.09 8.30
C ALA A 129 -7.18 -0.74 7.99
N VAL A 130 -7.42 0.11 9.00
CA VAL A 130 -8.00 1.45 8.83
C VAL A 130 -7.07 2.37 8.04
N ILE A 131 -5.77 2.39 8.37
CA ILE A 131 -4.79 3.19 7.61
C ILE A 131 -4.74 2.72 6.15
N SER A 132 -4.70 1.40 5.93
CA SER A 132 -4.70 0.82 4.58
C SER A 132 -5.99 1.15 3.82
N ALA A 133 -7.14 1.07 4.49
CA ALA A 133 -8.45 1.41 3.90
C ALA A 133 -8.52 2.89 3.50
N PHE A 134 -7.93 3.79 4.28
CA PHE A 134 -7.87 5.21 3.94
C PHE A 134 -7.10 5.46 2.63
N PHE A 135 -5.90 4.92 2.48
CA PHE A 135 -5.13 5.11 1.25
C PHE A 135 -5.71 4.34 0.05
N SER A 136 -6.35 3.19 0.30
CA SER A 136 -7.11 2.48 -0.74
C SER A 136 -8.38 3.25 -1.15
N TYR A 137 -9.05 3.93 -0.22
CA TYR A 137 -10.19 4.81 -0.51
C TYR A 137 -9.77 5.95 -1.44
N LEU A 138 -8.65 6.62 -1.15
CA LEU A 138 -8.13 7.66 -2.04
C LEU A 138 -7.89 7.13 -3.46
N ALA A 139 -7.30 5.93 -3.59
CA ALA A 139 -7.02 5.33 -4.89
C ALA A 139 -8.27 4.92 -5.69
N VAL A 140 -9.41 4.65 -5.02
CA VAL A 140 -10.68 4.31 -5.67
C VAL A 140 -11.50 5.54 -6.01
N PHE A 141 -11.65 6.47 -5.07
CA PHE A 141 -12.67 7.52 -5.15
C PHE A 141 -12.13 8.89 -5.55
N TYR A 142 -10.81 9.10 -5.50
CA TYR A 142 -10.21 10.36 -5.93
C TYR A 142 -9.57 10.20 -7.31
N PRO A 143 -10.12 10.85 -8.36
CA PRO A 143 -9.67 10.63 -9.74
C PRO A 143 -8.15 10.81 -9.93
N ASP A 144 -7.55 11.81 -9.31
CA ASP A 144 -6.11 12.10 -9.46
C ASP A 144 -5.19 11.14 -8.70
N ALA A 145 -5.78 10.30 -7.84
CA ALA A 145 -5.11 9.22 -7.14
C ALA A 145 -5.33 7.86 -7.80
N GLN A 146 -6.25 7.74 -8.76
CA GLN A 146 -6.57 6.48 -9.44
C GLN A 146 -5.58 6.19 -10.58
N PRO A 147 -4.80 5.09 -10.53
CA PRO A 147 -3.70 4.81 -11.48
C PRO A 147 -4.15 4.15 -12.80
N PHE A 148 -5.40 3.72 -12.90
CA PHE A 148 -5.93 2.97 -14.05
C PHE A 148 -7.00 3.74 -14.83
N ARG A 149 -6.91 5.07 -14.85
CA ARG A 149 -7.81 5.91 -15.64
C ARG A 149 -7.55 5.70 -17.13
N GLU A 150 -8.62 5.66 -17.90
CA GLU A 150 -8.53 5.64 -19.36
C GLU A 150 -8.12 7.02 -19.90
N PHE A 151 -7.29 7.05 -20.94
CA PHE A 151 -6.94 8.27 -21.66
C PHE A 151 -7.81 8.38 -22.92
N GLN A 152 -8.59 9.46 -23.02
CA GLN A 152 -9.44 9.75 -24.19
C GLN A 152 -9.24 11.21 -24.62
N PRO A 153 -9.10 11.50 -25.94
CA PRO A 153 -9.01 10.55 -27.06
C PRO A 153 -7.69 9.76 -27.07
N ALA A 154 -7.62 8.66 -27.84
CA ALA A 154 -6.44 7.81 -27.91
C ALA A 154 -5.15 8.63 -28.19
N ALA A 155 -4.14 8.46 -27.33
CA ALA A 155 -2.87 9.17 -27.47
C ALA A 155 -2.01 8.57 -28.59
N VAL A 156 -1.34 9.44 -29.36
CA VAL A 156 -0.42 9.03 -30.44
C VAL A 156 0.97 8.72 -29.89
N ALA A 157 1.39 9.38 -28.82
CA ALA A 157 2.66 9.16 -28.14
C ALA A 157 2.56 9.54 -26.66
N GLY A 158 3.43 8.95 -25.84
CA GLY A 158 3.57 9.32 -24.43
C GLY A 158 4.27 10.67 -24.23
N ARG A 159 3.85 11.44 -23.22
CA ARG A 159 4.45 12.75 -22.86
C ARG A 159 5.85 12.63 -22.26
N GLY A 160 6.24 11.42 -21.86
CA GLY A 160 7.53 11.13 -21.25
C GLY A 160 7.59 11.45 -19.77
N LEU A 161 8.69 11.00 -19.15
CA LEU A 161 8.99 11.29 -17.76
C LEU A 161 9.53 12.71 -17.63
N ASN A 162 9.16 13.42 -16.55
CA ASN A 162 9.75 14.72 -16.21
C ASN A 162 11.30 14.62 -16.28
N PRO A 163 11.99 15.48 -17.06
CA PRO A 163 13.45 15.43 -17.20
C PRO A 163 14.21 15.47 -15.87
N LEU A 164 13.66 16.14 -14.85
CA LEU A 164 14.26 16.18 -13.50
C LEU A 164 14.31 14.81 -12.81
N LEU A 165 13.44 13.89 -13.23
CA LEU A 165 13.38 12.52 -12.71
C LEU A 165 14.26 11.55 -13.50
N GLN A 166 14.88 11.99 -14.60
CA GLN A 166 15.82 11.20 -15.40
C GLN A 166 17.25 11.29 -14.86
N HIS A 167 17.39 11.09 -13.55
CA HIS A 167 18.67 11.02 -12.85
C HIS A 167 18.75 9.72 -12.06
N TRP A 168 19.91 9.06 -12.04
CA TRP A 168 20.07 7.76 -11.38
C TRP A 168 19.66 7.77 -9.90
N ALA A 169 19.89 8.89 -9.20
CA ALA A 169 19.48 9.04 -7.81
C ALA A 169 17.95 9.02 -7.64
N MET A 170 17.17 9.47 -8.63
CA MET A 170 15.69 9.44 -8.59
C MET A 170 15.12 8.03 -8.76
N VAL A 171 15.97 7.06 -9.11
CA VAL A 171 15.58 5.65 -9.14
C VAL A 171 15.70 5.02 -7.75
N ILE A 172 16.58 5.55 -6.91
CA ILE A 172 16.91 4.97 -5.60
C ILE A 172 16.25 5.78 -4.48
N HIS A 173 16.37 7.11 -4.53
CA HIS A 173 16.01 8.02 -3.45
C HIS A 173 14.50 8.00 -3.11
N PRO A 174 13.55 8.10 -4.06
CA PRO A 174 12.14 8.02 -3.72
C PRO A 174 11.78 6.66 -3.09
N PRO A 175 12.12 5.49 -3.69
CA PRO A 175 11.79 4.21 -3.08
C PRO A 175 12.29 4.01 -1.65
N ILE A 176 13.51 4.45 -1.33
CA ILE A 176 14.01 4.35 0.06
C ILE A 176 13.20 5.26 0.99
N LEU A 177 12.87 6.49 0.58
CA LEU A 177 12.03 7.37 1.41
C LEU A 177 10.63 6.80 1.63
N TYR A 178 10.02 6.18 0.61
CA TYR A 178 8.74 5.49 0.77
C TYR A 178 8.85 4.33 1.77
N VAL A 179 9.94 3.55 1.73
CA VAL A 179 10.18 2.49 2.73
C VAL A 179 10.20 3.06 4.14
N GLY A 180 10.93 4.16 4.38
CA GLY A 180 10.97 4.83 5.68
C GLY A 180 9.61 5.37 6.13
N TYR A 181 8.98 6.23 5.31
CA TYR A 181 7.71 6.86 5.67
C TYR A 181 6.57 5.88 5.86
N VAL A 182 6.44 4.87 4.99
CA VAL A 182 5.33 3.91 5.08
C VAL A 182 5.52 2.97 6.26
N SER A 183 6.75 2.56 6.57
CA SER A 183 7.01 1.65 7.70
C SER A 183 6.73 2.29 9.07
N PHE A 184 6.71 3.63 9.17
CA PHE A 184 6.25 4.34 10.39
C PHE A 184 4.79 4.08 10.75
N ALA A 185 3.96 3.56 9.83
CA ALA A 185 2.62 3.09 10.16
C ALA A 185 2.64 1.97 11.23
N ILE A 186 3.70 1.16 11.28
CA ILE A 186 3.83 0.06 12.24
C ILE A 186 4.00 0.56 13.69
N PRO A 187 5.04 1.36 14.04
CA PRO A 187 5.18 1.89 15.39
C PRO A 187 3.98 2.75 15.80
N PHE A 188 3.37 3.49 14.86
CA PHE A 188 2.11 4.20 15.10
C PHE A 188 0.99 3.25 15.53
N ALA A 189 0.75 2.18 14.77
CA ALA A 189 -0.32 1.22 15.06
C ALA A 189 -0.09 0.47 16.38
N ILE A 190 1.18 0.18 16.73
CA ILE A 190 1.51 -0.41 18.03
C ILE A 190 1.19 0.58 19.16
N ALA A 191 1.62 1.83 19.04
CA ALA A 191 1.34 2.86 20.05
C ALA A 191 -0.17 3.09 20.20
N ALA A 192 -0.90 3.21 19.09
CA ALA A 192 -2.36 3.33 19.09
C ALA A 192 -3.04 2.14 19.78
N SER A 193 -2.62 0.90 19.47
CA SER A 193 -3.16 -0.29 20.10
C SER A 193 -2.93 -0.32 21.62
N ALA A 194 -1.76 0.14 22.08
CA ALA A 194 -1.42 0.19 23.50
C ALA A 194 -2.24 1.25 24.25
N LEU A 195 -2.46 2.42 23.63
CA LEU A 195 -3.29 3.50 24.19
C LEU A 195 -4.76 3.09 24.26
N ILE A 196 -5.31 2.52 23.19
CA ILE A 196 -6.72 2.10 23.12
C ILE A 196 -7.02 0.98 24.12
N THR A 197 -6.10 0.03 24.29
CA THR A 197 -6.28 -1.09 25.23
C THR A 197 -5.85 -0.78 26.65
N GLY A 198 -5.15 0.34 26.90
CA GLY A 198 -4.57 0.69 28.20
C GLY A 198 -3.37 -0.17 28.64
N HIS A 199 -2.88 -1.08 27.79
CA HIS A 199 -1.82 -2.04 28.14
C HIS A 199 -0.44 -1.58 27.64
N LEU A 200 0.24 -0.73 28.43
CA LEU A 200 1.55 -0.13 28.12
C LEU A 200 2.78 -1.02 28.40
N SER A 201 2.61 -2.34 28.52
CA SER A 201 3.67 -3.24 29.00
C SER A 201 4.99 -3.14 28.23
N GLU A 202 6.13 -3.28 28.92
CA GLU A 202 7.50 -3.23 28.36
C GLU A 202 7.78 -4.26 27.25
N ASN A 203 7.05 -5.38 27.22
CA ASN A 203 7.29 -6.50 26.30
C ASN A 203 7.30 -6.09 24.80
N TRP A 204 6.64 -5.00 24.44
CA TRP A 204 6.58 -4.50 23.06
C TRP A 204 7.58 -3.40 22.74
N PHE A 205 8.25 -2.84 23.74
CA PHE A 205 9.22 -1.77 23.53
C PHE A 205 10.32 -2.21 22.56
N ARG A 206 10.77 -3.47 22.66
CA ARG A 206 11.75 -4.04 21.74
C ARG A 206 11.21 -4.13 20.30
N PHE A 207 9.94 -4.47 20.13
CA PHE A 207 9.30 -4.60 18.82
C PHE A 207 9.08 -3.23 18.17
N VAL A 208 8.52 -2.28 18.92
CA VAL A 208 8.37 -0.87 18.50
C VAL A 208 9.72 -0.29 18.12
N ARG A 209 10.73 -0.42 19.00
CA ARG A 209 12.08 0.12 18.77
C ARG A 209 12.71 -0.42 17.49
N ARG A 210 12.57 -1.72 17.21
CA ARG A 210 13.12 -2.32 15.97
C ARG A 210 12.48 -1.70 14.73
N TRP A 211 11.16 -1.57 14.71
CA TRP A 211 10.44 -0.95 13.60
C TRP A 211 10.73 0.55 13.50
N THR A 212 10.83 1.28 14.61
CA THR A 212 11.21 2.70 14.61
C THR A 212 12.62 2.91 14.04
N ILE A 213 13.61 2.13 14.48
CA ILE A 213 14.99 2.23 13.96
C ILE A 213 15.03 1.86 12.48
N PHE A 214 14.32 0.79 12.08
CA PHE A 214 14.20 0.42 10.67
C PHE A 214 13.60 1.54 9.84
N SER A 215 12.49 2.13 10.29
CA SER A 215 11.80 3.21 9.57
C SER A 215 12.65 4.47 9.48
N TRP A 216 13.41 4.79 10.53
CA TRP A 216 14.29 5.97 10.59
C TRP A 216 15.60 5.82 9.82
N PHE A 217 16.01 4.59 9.49
CA PHE A 217 17.24 4.34 8.75
C PHE A 217 17.16 4.80 7.28
N PHE A 218 15.96 4.83 6.71
CA PHE A 218 15.68 5.23 5.33
C PHE A 218 15.16 6.68 5.27
#